data_AF-A0A4P5W0F4-F1
#
_entry.id   AF-A0A4P5W0F4-F1
#
_cell.length_a   1.000
_cell.length_b   1.000
_cell.length_c   1.000
_cell.angle_alpha   90.00
_cell.angle_beta   90.00
_cell.angle_gamma   90.00
#
_symmetry.space_group_name_H-M   'P 1'
#
loop_
_entity.id
_entity.type
_entity.pdbx_description
1 polymer ?
#
loop_
_entity_poly.entity_id
_entity_poly.type
_entity_poly.pdbx_seq_one_letter_code
_entity_poly.pdbx_strand_id
1 'polypeptide(L)'
;MVAAMLLLWFIACAPTDCRALAGAEHTACLDTVCGDDPGLDTEVCLAKQIPALTEAADVRRVALRITDSVLRDTVVISWTGAHRDLSRPDAEGFCAILNSQGEKEKCVRSLTTPHLRP
;
A
#
# COMPACT_ATOMS: atom_id res chain seq x y z
N MET A 1 0.78 -45.21 -16.82
CA MET A 1 -0.20 -44.13 -16.54
C MET A 1 -0.23 -43.93 -15.03
N VAL A 2 -0.45 -42.69 -14.55
CA VAL A 2 -0.36 -42.23 -13.13
C VAL A 2 1.08 -41.83 -12.73
N ALA A 3 1.41 -40.65 -12.21
CA ALA A 3 0.66 -39.46 -11.78
C ALA A 3 1.52 -38.21 -12.05
N ALA A 4 0.89 -37.14 -12.52
CA ALA A 4 1.43 -35.79 -12.46
C ALA A 4 1.53 -35.38 -10.98
N MET A 5 2.75 -35.31 -10.44
CA MET A 5 3.00 -34.61 -9.18
C MET A 5 2.92 -33.11 -9.46
N LEU A 6 1.73 -32.56 -9.22
CA LEU A 6 1.49 -31.13 -9.09
C LEU A 6 2.32 -30.63 -7.91
N LEU A 7 3.44 -29.97 -8.22
CA LEU A 7 4.09 -29.05 -7.29
C LEU A 7 3.12 -27.89 -7.07
N LEU A 8 2.27 -28.03 -6.06
CA LEU A 8 1.48 -26.95 -5.50
C LEU A 8 2.45 -25.92 -4.93
N TRP A 9 2.84 -24.97 -5.78
CA TRP A 9 3.44 -23.73 -5.35
C TRP A 9 2.44 -23.04 -4.43
N PHE A 10 2.84 -22.86 -3.18
CA PHE A 10 2.26 -21.87 -2.30
C PHE A 10 2.35 -20.52 -3.01
N ILE A 11 1.25 -20.08 -3.63
CA ILE A 11 1.12 -18.72 -4.15
C ILE A 11 0.94 -17.82 -2.92
N ALA A 12 2.03 -17.63 -2.18
CA ALA A 12 2.19 -16.49 -1.31
C ALA A 12 1.93 -15.26 -2.17
N CYS A 13 1.07 -14.33 -1.72
CA CYS A 13 0.82 -13.00 -2.31
C CYS A 13 1.89 -12.62 -3.32
N ALA A 14 1.70 -12.98 -4.58
CA ALA A 14 2.72 -12.80 -5.59
C ALA A 14 2.41 -11.46 -6.24
N PRO A 15 3.13 -10.37 -5.91
CA PRO A 15 2.91 -9.04 -6.49
C PRO A 15 3.28 -8.95 -7.97
N THR A 16 3.59 -10.09 -8.60
CA THR A 16 4.44 -10.18 -9.79
C THR A 16 3.79 -9.61 -11.04
N ASP A 17 2.46 -9.48 -11.09
CA ASP A 17 1.75 -9.05 -12.30
C ASP A 17 0.94 -7.74 -12.16
N CYS A 18 0.63 -7.27 -10.95
CA CYS A 18 -0.12 -6.00 -10.82
C CYS A 18 0.74 -4.78 -11.21
N ARG A 19 2.08 -4.86 -11.09
CA ARG A 19 3.00 -3.78 -11.48
C ARG A 19 2.95 -3.39 -12.97
N ALA A 20 2.50 -4.30 -13.84
CA ALA A 20 2.37 -4.04 -15.27
C ALA A 20 1.07 -3.30 -15.62
N LEU A 21 0.14 -3.17 -14.66
CA LEU A 21 -1.15 -2.53 -14.85
C LEU A 21 -1.07 -1.07 -14.41
N ALA A 22 -1.84 -0.21 -15.08
CA ALA A 22 -1.96 1.20 -14.73
C ALA A 22 -3.40 1.54 -14.31
N GLY A 23 -3.56 2.50 -13.41
CA GLY A 23 -4.87 3.07 -13.06
C GLY A 23 -5.88 2.06 -12.49
N ALA A 24 -7.08 1.98 -13.10
CA ALA A 24 -8.19 1.19 -12.57
C ALA A 24 -7.93 -0.34 -12.59
N GLU A 25 -7.18 -0.81 -13.59
CA GLU A 25 -6.84 -2.24 -13.73
C GLU A 25 -5.83 -2.67 -12.66
N HIS A 26 -4.90 -1.79 -12.31
CA HIS A 26 -3.97 -1.97 -11.18
C HIS A 26 -4.74 -2.12 -9.87
N THR A 27 -5.74 -1.25 -9.65
CA THR A 27 -6.58 -1.27 -8.45
C THR A 27 -7.38 -2.56 -8.34
N ALA A 28 -8.02 -3.00 -9.43
CA ALA A 28 -8.78 -4.24 -9.47
C ALA A 28 -7.89 -5.47 -9.22
N CYS A 29 -6.68 -5.49 -9.75
CA CYS A 29 -5.70 -6.56 -9.51
C CYS A 29 -5.34 -6.67 -8.02
N LEU A 30 -5.06 -5.53 -7.36
CA LEU A 30 -4.75 -5.48 -5.93
C LEU A 30 -5.92 -6.00 -5.08
N ASP A 31 -7.15 -5.70 -5.48
CA ASP A 31 -8.38 -6.14 -4.82
C ASP A 31 -8.60 -7.65 -4.90
N THR A 32 -8.34 -8.26 -6.07
CA THR A 32 -8.47 -9.72 -6.26
C THR A 32 -7.40 -10.50 -5.50
N VAL A 33 -6.16 -10.00 -5.41
CA VAL A 33 -5.05 -10.71 -4.75
C VAL A 33 -5.25 -10.89 -3.25
N CYS A 34 -5.94 -9.97 -2.56
CA CYS A 34 -6.22 -10.10 -1.12
C CYS A 34 -7.62 -10.63 -0.80
N GLY A 35 -8.48 -10.82 -1.80
CA GLY A 35 -9.92 -11.12 -1.62
C GLY A 35 -10.28 -12.60 -1.55
N ASP A 36 -9.48 -13.50 -2.15
CA ASP A 36 -9.90 -14.87 -2.44
C ASP A 36 -9.20 -15.98 -1.63
N ASP A 37 -8.32 -15.65 -0.68
CA ASP A 37 -7.61 -16.66 0.14
C ASP A 37 -8.19 -16.80 1.56
N PRO A 38 -9.00 -17.84 1.84
CA PRO A 38 -9.53 -18.11 3.17
C PRO A 38 -8.39 -18.60 4.09
N GLY A 39 -7.70 -17.67 4.72
CA GLY A 39 -6.58 -17.96 5.63
C GLY A 39 -5.52 -16.86 5.68
N LEU A 40 -5.53 -15.92 4.74
CA LEU A 40 -4.74 -14.70 4.85
C LEU A 40 -5.53 -13.64 5.63
N ASP A 41 -4.88 -13.03 6.62
CA ASP A 41 -5.36 -11.79 7.20
C ASP A 41 -5.33 -10.72 6.09
N THR A 42 -6.52 -10.39 5.56
CA THR A 42 -6.72 -9.44 4.47
C THR A 42 -6.04 -8.10 4.77
N GLU A 43 -5.99 -7.67 6.03
CA GLU A 43 -5.35 -6.42 6.42
C GLU A 43 -3.84 -6.49 6.30
N VAL A 44 -3.23 -7.60 6.73
CA VAL A 44 -1.80 -7.87 6.56
C VAL A 44 -1.43 -7.99 5.08
N CYS A 45 -2.31 -8.55 4.26
CA CYS A 45 -2.15 -8.59 2.81
C CYS A 45 -2.09 -7.18 2.21
N LEU A 46 -3.10 -6.35 2.49
CA LEU A 46 -3.17 -4.97 2.02
C LEU A 46 -1.98 -4.13 2.50
N ALA A 47 -1.57 -4.33 3.76
CA ALA A 47 -0.41 -3.68 4.36
C ALA A 47 0.91 -4.02 3.61
N LYS A 48 1.09 -5.27 3.17
CA LYS A 48 2.26 -5.70 2.39
C LYS A 48 2.29 -5.12 0.97
N GLN A 49 1.15 -4.73 0.41
CA GLN A 49 1.08 -4.13 -0.92
C GLN A 49 1.50 -2.66 -0.92
N ILE A 50 1.17 -1.90 0.12
CA ILE A 50 1.40 -0.44 0.20
C ILE A 50 2.84 -0.02 -0.17
N PRO A 51 3.92 -0.67 0.31
CA PRO A 51 5.28 -0.30 -0.06
C PRO A 51 5.61 -0.42 -1.56
N ALA A 52 4.87 -1.23 -2.32
CA ALA A 52 5.09 -1.43 -3.74
C ALA A 52 4.36 -0.40 -4.62
N LEU A 53 3.41 0.36 -4.05
CA LEU A 53 2.62 1.37 -4.75
C LEU A 53 3.44 2.65 -4.92
N THR A 54 3.34 3.30 -6.06
CA THR A 54 4.06 4.54 -6.37
C THR A 54 3.18 5.79 -6.24
N GLU A 55 1.87 5.63 -6.35
CA GLU A 55 0.92 6.75 -6.32
C GLU A 55 0.28 6.91 -4.95
N ALA A 56 0.31 8.14 -4.42
CA ALA A 56 -0.31 8.48 -3.14
C ALA A 56 -1.82 8.19 -3.11
N ALA A 57 -2.50 8.35 -4.26
CA ALA A 57 -3.93 8.07 -4.39
C ALA A 57 -4.25 6.58 -4.19
N ASP A 58 -3.43 5.69 -4.73
CA ASP A 58 -3.59 4.23 -4.59
C ASP A 58 -3.26 3.78 -3.17
N VAL A 59 -2.17 4.30 -2.57
CA VAL A 59 -1.83 4.04 -1.18
C VAL A 59 -2.95 4.47 -0.25
N ARG A 60 -3.51 5.67 -0.44
CA ARG A 60 -4.64 6.16 0.36
C ARG A 60 -5.85 5.24 0.22
N ARG A 61 -6.18 4.79 -0.99
CA ARG A 61 -7.30 3.88 -1.26
C ARG A 61 -7.14 2.54 -0.54
N VAL A 62 -5.95 1.93 -0.62
CA VAL A 62 -5.63 0.65 0.03
C VAL A 62 -5.58 0.80 1.55
N ALA A 63 -4.90 1.85 2.05
CA ALA A 63 -4.73 2.10 3.48
C ALA A 63 -6.07 2.31 4.21
N LEU A 64 -7.05 2.96 3.57
CA LEU A 64 -8.38 3.16 4.16
C LEU A 64 -9.18 1.87 4.37
N ARG A 65 -8.76 0.75 3.77
CA ARG A 65 -9.39 -0.56 3.95
C ARG A 65 -8.79 -1.36 5.12
N ILE A 66 -7.65 -0.93 5.65
CA ILE A 66 -7.02 -1.51 6.83
C ILE A 66 -7.69 -0.91 8.07
N THR A 67 -8.44 -1.72 8.82
CA THR A 67 -9.18 -1.28 10.00
C THR A 67 -8.28 -1.19 11.23
N ASP A 68 -7.24 -2.04 11.35
CA ASP A 68 -6.19 -1.86 12.34
C ASP A 68 -5.43 -0.54 12.08
N SER A 69 -5.76 0.47 12.88
CA SER A 69 -5.16 1.80 12.78
C SER A 69 -3.66 1.82 13.06
N VAL A 70 -3.13 0.90 13.87
CA VAL A 70 -1.70 0.81 14.15
C VAL A 70 -0.97 0.24 12.95
N LEU A 71 -1.50 -0.84 12.36
CA LEU A 71 -0.95 -1.43 11.14
C LEU A 71 -0.98 -0.43 9.98
N ARG A 72 -2.13 0.23 9.77
CA ARG A 72 -2.32 1.27 8.74
C ARG A 72 -1.32 2.40 8.90
N ASP A 73 -1.26 3.01 10.08
CA ASP A 73 -0.40 4.17 10.31
C ASP A 73 1.08 3.78 10.13
N THR A 74 1.48 2.58 10.56
CA THR A 74 2.84 2.06 10.40
C THR A 74 3.25 1.96 8.92
N VAL A 75 2.42 1.34 8.08
CA VAL A 75 2.76 1.15 6.66
C VAL A 75 2.68 2.45 5.86
N VAL A 76 1.74 3.33 6.18
CA VAL A 76 1.63 4.66 5.57
C VAL A 76 2.87 5.50 5.91
N ILE A 77 3.27 5.57 7.19
CA ILE A 77 4.46 6.32 7.59
C ILE A 77 5.71 5.77 6.88
N SER A 78 5.87 4.45 6.81
CA SER A 78 6.97 3.82 6.08
C SER A 78 7.00 4.26 4.61
N TRP A 79 5.84 4.26 3.94
CA TRP A 79 5.72 4.70 2.55
C TRP A 79 6.10 6.18 2.36
N THR A 80 5.64 7.07 3.25
CA THR A 80 6.00 8.50 3.23
C THR A 80 7.48 8.76 3.52
N GLY A 81 8.18 7.79 4.10
CA GLY A 81 9.63 7.83 4.28
C GLY A 81 10.37 7.72 2.94
N ALA A 82 9.83 6.93 2.02
CA ALA A 82 10.41 6.61 0.72
C ALA A 82 9.91 7.49 -0.43
N HIS A 83 8.75 8.14 -0.26
CA HIS A 83 8.13 9.01 -1.28
C HIS A 83 8.03 10.43 -0.74
N ARG A 84 8.51 11.39 -1.54
CA ARG A 84 8.56 12.83 -1.24
C ARG A 84 8.07 13.56 -2.50
N ASP A 85 7.68 14.83 -2.37
CA ASP A 85 7.29 15.74 -3.47
C ASP A 85 5.80 15.73 -3.83
N LEU A 86 4.93 15.79 -2.82
CA LEU A 86 3.52 16.11 -3.00
C LEU A 86 3.27 17.61 -2.78
N SER A 87 2.28 18.15 -3.49
CA SER A 87 1.76 19.47 -3.16
C SER A 87 1.22 19.47 -1.72
N ARG A 88 1.25 20.63 -1.05
CA ARG A 88 0.76 20.71 0.34
C ARG A 88 -0.71 20.28 0.49
N PRO A 89 -1.65 20.71 -0.36
CA PRO A 89 -3.03 20.22 -0.31
C PRO A 89 -3.14 18.69 -0.47
N ASP A 90 -2.35 18.10 -1.38
CA ASP A 90 -2.37 16.66 -1.61
C ASP A 90 -1.77 15.88 -0.43
N ALA A 91 -0.69 16.41 0.15
CA ALA A 91 -0.07 15.85 1.36
C ALA A 91 -1.04 15.92 2.56
N GLU A 92 -1.75 17.03 2.75
CA GLU A 92 -2.77 17.18 3.81
C GLU A 92 -3.92 16.18 3.61
N GLY A 93 -4.42 16.03 2.38
CA GLY A 93 -5.45 15.06 2.02
C GLY A 93 -5.01 13.60 2.19
N PHE A 94 -3.75 13.30 1.90
CA PHE A 94 -3.14 12.00 2.11
C PHE A 94 -2.96 11.70 3.60
N CYS A 95 -2.31 12.58 4.36
CA CYS A 95 -1.98 12.37 5.77
C CYS A 95 -3.21 12.37 6.68
N ALA A 96 -4.37 12.87 6.22
CA ALA A 96 -5.63 12.82 6.96
C ALA A 96 -6.05 11.39 7.38
N ILE A 97 -5.55 10.35 6.70
CA ILE A 97 -5.82 8.94 7.01
C ILE A 97 -5.16 8.45 8.32
N LEU A 98 -4.12 9.15 8.79
CA LEU A 98 -3.44 8.80 10.04
C LEU A 98 -4.34 9.10 11.24
N ASN A 99 -4.17 8.38 12.34
CA ASN A 99 -5.00 8.61 13.53
C ASN A 99 -4.44 9.73 14.42
N SER A 100 -3.12 9.74 14.62
CA SER A 100 -2.43 10.70 15.51
C SER A 100 -2.21 12.07 14.85
N GLN A 101 -2.67 13.15 15.48
CA GLN A 101 -2.44 14.52 15.02
C GLN A 101 -0.95 14.87 14.90
N GLY A 102 -0.12 14.41 15.84
CA GLY A 102 1.33 14.63 15.79
C GLY A 102 2.00 13.94 14.60
N GLU A 103 1.48 12.78 14.17
CA GLU A 103 1.98 12.06 13.00
C GLU A 103 1.45 12.68 11.70
N LYS A 104 0.26 13.28 11.69
CA LYS A 104 -0.28 14.03 10.53
C LYS A 104 0.63 15.18 10.13
N GLU A 105 1.02 16.02 11.08
CA GLU A 105 1.90 17.17 10.79
C GLU A 105 3.28 16.74 10.31
N LYS A 106 3.84 15.67 10.92
CA LYS A 106 5.11 15.08 10.48
C LYS A 106 4.99 14.51 9.07
N CYS A 107 3.89 13.81 8.76
CA CYS A 107 3.60 13.26 7.45
C CYS A 107 3.50 14.35 6.38
N VAL A 108 2.75 15.43 6.65
CA VAL A 108 2.61 16.54 5.69
C VAL A 108 3.98 17.16 5.42
N ARG A 109 4.73 17.51 6.47
CA ARG A 109 6.07 18.07 6.35
C ARG A 109 6.99 17.15 5.55
N SER A 110 6.94 15.86 5.87
CA SER A 110 7.67 14.80 5.20
C SER A 110 7.39 14.76 3.70
N LEU A 111 6.13 14.84 3.28
CA LEU A 111 5.74 14.72 1.87
C LEU A 111 5.95 16.01 1.07
N THR A 112 5.87 17.18 1.70
CA THR A 112 6.02 18.48 1.04
C THR A 112 7.44 19.01 1.04
N THR A 113 8.37 18.38 1.76
CA THR A 113 9.78 18.81 1.76
C THR A 113 10.47 18.24 0.53
N PRO A 114 10.81 19.06 -0.49
CA PRO A 114 11.60 18.57 -1.60
C PRO A 114 12.97 18.16 -1.07
N HIS A 115 13.56 17.09 -1.62
CA HIS A 115 14.95 16.79 -1.32
C HIS A 115 15.81 18.02 -1.64
N LEU A 116 16.63 18.46 -0.69
CA LEU A 116 17.85 19.18 -1.05
C LEU A 116 18.63 18.19 -1.92
N ARG A 117 18.56 18.35 -3.24
CA ARG A 117 19.50 17.69 -4.14
C ARG A 117 20.89 18.20 -3.75
N PRO A 118 21.89 17.33 -3.52
CA PRO A 118 23.28 17.77 -3.51
C PRO A 118 23.65 18.39 -4.87
#